data_AF-A0AAX0UG33-F1
#
_entry.id   AF-A0AAX0UG33-F1
#
_cell.length_a   1.000
_cell.length_b   1.000
_cell.length_c   1.000
_cell.angle_alpha   90.00
_cell.angle_beta   90.00
_cell.angle_gamma   90.00
#
_symmetry.space_group_name_H-M   'P 1'
#
loop_
_entity.id
_entity.type
_entity.pdbx_description
1 polymer ?
#
loop_
_entity_poly.entity_id
_entity_poly.type
_entity_poly.pdbx_seq_one_letter_code
_entity_poly.pdbx_strand_id
1 'polypeptide(L)'
;MKRTGLFLALAGGIVAFSVAQANGDASLKPQQEIQLTKNAWGCLSKDNLDSVLNHERDGKAQAKQQYFDDYRCLSVPEGQRFRVVSVDKGDVQFVSAENSDQQGLWTDARFIKQ
;
A
#
# COMPACT_ATOMS: atom_id res chain seq x y z
N MET A 1 65.29 27.72 -6.58
CA MET A 1 64.05 27.68 -7.39
C MET A 1 63.35 26.34 -7.15
N LYS A 2 62.12 26.33 -6.65
CA LYS A 2 61.17 25.20 -6.72
C LYS A 2 59.80 25.73 -6.28
N ARG A 3 58.92 25.99 -7.26
CA ARG A 3 57.55 26.47 -7.04
C ARG A 3 56.67 25.25 -6.85
N THR A 4 56.23 25.00 -5.62
CA THR A 4 55.27 23.94 -5.31
C THR A 4 53.87 24.55 -5.39
N GLY A 5 53.14 24.22 -6.45
CA GLY A 5 51.77 24.69 -6.68
C GLY A 5 50.78 23.95 -5.79
N LEU A 6 49.92 24.71 -5.12
CA LEU A 6 48.83 24.25 -4.28
C LEU A 6 47.59 24.02 -5.17
N PHE A 7 47.16 22.76 -5.33
CA PHE A 7 45.89 22.43 -5.98
C PHE A 7 44.79 22.37 -4.91
N LEU A 8 43.94 23.40 -4.86
CA LEU A 8 42.65 23.31 -4.15
C LEU A 8 41.63 22.64 -5.08
N ALA A 9 41.21 21.43 -4.72
CA ALA A 9 40.02 20.80 -5.30
C ALA A 9 38.81 21.12 -4.39
N LEU A 10 37.93 22.03 -4.84
CA LEU A 10 36.61 22.19 -4.23
C LEU A 10 35.73 21.00 -4.65
N ALA A 11 35.55 20.03 -3.76
CA ALA A 11 34.51 19.02 -3.90
C ALA A 11 33.17 19.63 -3.43
N GLY A 12 32.30 19.95 -4.38
CA GLY A 12 30.92 20.35 -4.09
C GLY A 12 30.12 19.16 -3.56
N GLY A 13 29.59 19.27 -2.34
CA GLY A 13 28.72 18.26 -1.75
C GLY A 13 27.33 18.29 -2.37
N ILE A 14 26.92 17.18 -2.97
CA ILE A 14 25.51 16.92 -3.31
C ILE A 14 24.87 16.30 -2.06
N VAL A 15 24.03 17.06 -1.36
CA VAL A 15 23.20 16.51 -0.29
C VAL A 15 22.07 15.74 -0.95
N ALA A 16 22.22 14.42 -1.03
CA ALA A 16 21.11 13.54 -1.39
C ALA A 16 20.12 13.56 -0.21
N PHE A 17 19.00 14.26 -0.38
CA PHE A 17 17.85 14.11 0.51
C PHE A 17 17.25 12.73 0.24
N SER A 18 17.70 11.72 0.99
CA SER A 18 16.97 10.47 1.10
C SER A 18 15.65 10.78 1.79
N VAL A 19 14.59 11.02 1.01
CA VAL A 19 13.23 10.87 1.50
C VAL A 19 13.02 9.38 1.73
N ALA A 20 13.47 8.89 2.88
CA ALA A 20 13.02 7.62 3.41
C ALA A 20 11.50 7.77 3.59
N GLN A 21 10.75 7.18 2.66
CA GLN A 21 9.31 7.12 2.77
C GLN A 21 8.99 6.26 3.98
N ALA A 22 8.67 6.93 5.09
CA ALA A 22 8.19 6.30 6.30
C ALA A 22 6.78 5.77 6.01
N ASN A 23 6.67 4.47 5.73
CA ASN A 23 5.46 3.69 5.95
C ASN A 23 5.91 2.40 6.64
N GLY A 24 5.32 2.11 7.80
CA GLY A 24 5.88 1.21 8.81
C GLY A 24 6.30 -0.17 8.29
N ASP A 25 7.54 -0.53 8.63
CA ASP A 25 8.22 -1.80 8.36
C ASP A 25 7.64 -2.97 9.18
N ALA A 26 6.34 -3.22 9.05
CA ALA A 26 5.85 -4.58 9.15
C ALA A 26 5.69 -5.07 7.71
N SER A 27 6.77 -5.66 7.15
CA SER A 27 6.70 -6.32 5.86
C SER A 27 5.67 -7.46 5.95
N LEU A 28 4.45 -7.17 5.47
CA LEU A 28 3.36 -8.14 5.45
C LEU A 28 3.76 -9.31 4.57
N LYS A 29 3.58 -10.52 5.08
CA LYS A 29 3.95 -11.75 4.38
C LYS A 29 2.72 -12.53 3.95
N PRO A 30 2.79 -13.24 2.80
CA PRO A 30 1.80 -14.27 2.48
C PRO A 30 1.60 -15.22 3.66
N GLN A 31 0.37 -15.71 3.84
CA GLN A 31 -0.09 -16.57 4.94
C GLN A 31 -0.15 -15.92 6.33
N GLN A 32 0.30 -14.67 6.50
CA GLN A 32 0.14 -13.95 7.76
C GLN A 32 -1.34 -13.68 8.05
N GLU A 33 -1.78 -13.91 9.29
CA GLU A 33 -3.09 -13.44 9.75
C GLU A 33 -3.05 -11.94 10.04
N ILE A 34 -4.08 -11.22 9.60
CA ILE A 34 -4.26 -9.78 9.78
C ILE A 34 -5.67 -9.48 10.26
N GLN A 35 -5.84 -8.31 10.87
CA GLN A 35 -7.14 -7.70 11.10
C GLN A 35 -7.18 -6.35 10.40
N LEU A 36 -8.37 -5.98 9.92
CA LEU A 36 -8.58 -4.71 9.26
C LEU A 36 -9.19 -3.68 10.21
N THR A 37 -8.92 -2.40 9.94
CA THR A 37 -9.45 -1.25 10.67
C THR A 37 -10.95 -1.11 10.44
N LYS A 38 -11.59 -0.29 11.28
CA LYS A 38 -13.00 0.06 11.09
C LYS A 38 -13.19 0.78 9.75
N ASN A 39 -14.25 0.42 9.03
CA ASN A 39 -14.58 0.92 7.69
C ASN A 39 -13.59 0.51 6.58
N ALA A 40 -12.78 -0.53 6.81
CA ALA A 40 -11.99 -1.13 5.75
C ALA A 40 -12.89 -1.65 4.62
N TRP A 41 -12.34 -1.62 3.41
CA TRP A 41 -12.99 -2.11 2.21
C TRP A 41 -11.97 -2.79 1.32
N GLY A 42 -12.43 -3.67 0.44
CA GLY A 42 -11.59 -4.34 -0.54
C GLY A 42 -12.30 -4.53 -1.87
N CYS A 43 -11.53 -4.68 -2.94
CA CYS A 43 -12.02 -4.81 -4.30
C CYS A 43 -11.75 -6.19 -4.89
N LEU A 44 -12.59 -6.62 -5.83
CA LEU A 44 -12.49 -7.94 -6.48
C LEU A 44 -11.18 -8.14 -7.27
N SER A 45 -10.49 -7.06 -7.63
CA SER A 45 -9.23 -7.09 -8.35
C SER A 45 -8.32 -5.92 -7.95
N LYS A 46 -7.03 -6.07 -8.22
CA LYS A 46 -6.03 -5.02 -8.04
C LYS A 46 -6.33 -3.78 -8.89
N ASP A 47 -6.74 -3.96 -10.16
CA ASP A 47 -7.09 -2.84 -11.04
C ASP A 47 -8.30 -2.04 -10.53
N ASN A 48 -9.27 -2.71 -9.91
CA ASN A 48 -10.41 -2.05 -9.28
C ASN A 48 -9.95 -1.23 -8.06
N LEU A 49 -9.09 -1.80 -7.22
CA LEU A 49 -8.49 -1.08 -6.09
C LEU A 49 -7.72 0.16 -6.57
N ASP A 50 -6.84 0.00 -7.56
CA ASP A 50 -6.03 1.09 -8.12
C ASP A 50 -6.90 2.21 -8.67
N SER A 51 -7.97 1.86 -9.39
CA SER A 51 -8.92 2.84 -9.92
C SER A 51 -9.63 3.61 -8.81
N VAL A 52 -10.09 2.91 -7.76
CA VAL A 52 -10.75 3.54 -6.61
C VAL A 52 -9.80 4.44 -5.83
N LEU A 53 -8.57 4.00 -5.58
CA LEU A 53 -7.55 4.82 -4.91
C LEU A 53 -7.20 6.07 -5.74
N ASN A 54 -7.13 5.95 -7.06
CA ASN A 54 -6.96 7.11 -7.95
C ASN A 54 -8.15 8.07 -7.85
N HIS A 55 -9.39 7.57 -7.88
CA HIS A 55 -10.57 8.41 -7.68
C HIS A 55 -10.61 9.09 -6.31
N GLU A 56 -10.18 8.39 -5.25
CA GLU A 56 -10.09 8.96 -3.91
C GLU A 56 -9.06 10.09 -3.85
N ARG A 57 -7.85 9.87 -4.38
CA ARG A 57 -6.78 10.88 -4.46
C ARG A 57 -7.22 12.11 -5.24
N ASP A 58 -7.99 11.92 -6.32
CA ASP A 58 -8.49 12.98 -7.18
C ASP A 58 -9.76 13.68 -6.61
N GLY A 59 -10.26 13.26 -5.44
CA GLY A 59 -11.49 13.80 -4.84
C GLY A 59 -12.78 13.44 -5.61
N LYS A 60 -12.75 12.44 -6.48
CA LYS A 60 -13.87 12.00 -7.32
C LYS A 60 -14.78 11.02 -6.57
N ALA A 61 -15.48 11.51 -5.54
CA ALA A 61 -16.31 10.69 -4.66
C ALA A 61 -17.39 9.88 -5.40
N GLN A 62 -18.06 10.46 -6.40
CA GLN A 62 -19.09 9.76 -7.18
C GLN A 62 -18.50 8.62 -8.02
N ALA A 63 -17.34 8.83 -8.65
CA ALA A 63 -16.67 7.79 -9.43
C ALA A 63 -16.20 6.64 -8.53
N LYS A 64 -15.69 6.96 -7.32
CA LYS A 64 -15.41 5.95 -6.30
C LYS A 64 -16.66 5.18 -5.90
N GLN A 65 -17.77 5.86 -5.61
CA GLN A 65 -19.01 5.25 -5.15
C GLN A 65 -19.54 4.21 -6.15
N GLN A 66 -19.39 4.47 -7.45
CA GLN A 66 -19.85 3.54 -8.48
C GLN A 66 -19.17 2.15 -8.41
N TYR A 67 -17.95 2.03 -7.89
CA TYR A 67 -17.33 0.73 -7.67
C TYR A 67 -18.00 -0.09 -6.56
N PHE A 68 -18.59 0.58 -5.57
CA PHE A 68 -19.37 -0.05 -4.51
C PHE A 68 -20.78 -0.39 -4.98
N ASP A 69 -21.41 0.51 -5.74
CA ASP A 69 -22.74 0.30 -6.32
C ASP A 69 -22.73 -0.87 -7.32
N ASP A 70 -21.64 -1.03 -8.07
CA ASP A 70 -21.42 -2.14 -9.02
C ASP A 70 -20.90 -3.43 -8.33
N TYR A 71 -20.80 -3.46 -7.00
CA TYR A 71 -20.23 -4.57 -6.22
C TYR A 71 -18.79 -4.99 -6.58
N ARG A 72 -18.05 -4.11 -7.27
CA ARG A 72 -16.63 -4.31 -7.59
C ARG A 72 -15.73 -4.09 -6.37
N CYS A 73 -16.21 -3.33 -5.39
CA CYS A 73 -15.61 -3.16 -4.08
C CYS A 73 -16.66 -3.33 -2.99
N LEU A 74 -16.25 -3.89 -1.86
CA LEU A 74 -17.10 -4.29 -0.77
C LEU A 74 -16.52 -3.79 0.56
N SER A 75 -17.40 -3.35 1.45
CA SER A 75 -17.04 -3.11 2.84
C SER A 75 -16.66 -4.43 3.50
N VAL A 76 -15.59 -4.40 4.31
CA VAL A 76 -15.10 -5.58 5.01
C VAL A 76 -15.57 -5.53 6.47
N PRO A 77 -16.15 -6.62 7.02
CA PRO A 77 -16.60 -6.64 8.39
C PRO A 77 -15.46 -6.40 9.39
N GLU A 78 -15.71 -5.57 10.39
CA GLU A 78 -14.77 -5.33 11.49
C GLU A 78 -14.66 -6.57 12.40
N GLY A 79 -13.49 -6.77 13.01
CA GLY A 79 -13.26 -7.79 14.04
C GLY A 79 -13.06 -9.20 13.50
N GLN A 80 -13.14 -9.40 12.18
CA GLN A 80 -12.77 -10.67 11.55
C GLN A 80 -11.26 -10.80 11.36
N ARG A 81 -10.81 -12.06 11.33
CA ARG A 81 -9.43 -12.42 11.01
C ARG A 81 -9.34 -12.79 9.53
N PHE A 82 -8.35 -12.24 8.85
CA PHE A 82 -8.07 -12.50 7.45
C PHE A 82 -6.67 -13.06 7.31
N ARG A 83 -6.39 -13.71 6.19
CA ARG A 83 -5.09 -14.21 5.82
C ARG A 83 -4.60 -13.49 4.57
N VAL A 84 -3.36 -13.04 4.60
CA VAL A 84 -2.70 -12.45 3.43
C VAL A 84 -2.47 -13.54 2.37
N VAL A 85 -2.90 -13.27 1.15
CA VAL A 85 -2.65 -14.09 -0.03
C VAL A 85 -1.40 -13.58 -0.75
N SER A 86 -1.38 -12.28 -1.07
CA SER A 86 -0.28 -11.63 -1.76
C SER A 86 -0.15 -10.17 -1.35
N VAL A 87 1.03 -9.59 -1.60
CA VAL A 87 1.32 -8.18 -1.36
C VAL A 87 1.96 -7.60 -2.61
N ASP A 88 1.46 -6.46 -3.08
CA ASP A 88 2.01 -5.74 -4.23
C ASP A 88 1.99 -4.23 -3.95
N LYS A 89 3.18 -3.61 -3.88
CA LYS A 89 3.36 -2.16 -3.71
C LYS A 89 2.57 -1.52 -2.56
N GLY A 90 2.35 -2.25 -1.46
CA GLY A 90 1.57 -1.77 -0.31
C GLY A 90 0.08 -2.11 -0.37
N ASP A 91 -0.39 -2.73 -1.45
CA ASP A 91 -1.71 -3.33 -1.50
C ASP A 91 -1.63 -4.81 -1.14
N VAL A 92 -2.70 -5.30 -0.53
CA VAL A 92 -2.76 -6.62 0.08
C VAL A 92 -3.98 -7.34 -0.45
N GLN A 93 -3.74 -8.51 -1.03
CA GLN A 93 -4.81 -9.47 -1.28
C GLN A 93 -5.03 -10.30 -0.03
N PHE A 94 -6.29 -10.47 0.36
CA PHE A 94 -6.65 -11.18 1.56
C PHE A 94 -7.92 -12.01 1.37
N VAL A 95 -8.02 -13.07 2.16
CA VAL A 95 -9.20 -13.93 2.30
C VAL A 95 -9.55 -14.07 3.77
N SER A 96 -10.77 -14.52 4.11
CA SER A 96 -11.08 -14.93 5.48
C SER A 96 -10.04 -15.96 5.94
N ALA A 97 -9.61 -15.90 7.21
CA ALA A 97 -8.57 -16.80 7.73
C ALA A 97 -8.96 -18.29 7.61
N GLU A 98 -10.27 -18.58 7.65
CA GLU A 98 -10.81 -19.94 7.53
C GLU A 98 -10.96 -20.41 6.06
N ASN A 99 -10.77 -19.51 5.09
CA ASN A 99 -10.87 -19.83 3.66
C ASN A 99 -9.49 -20.26 3.12
N SER A 100 -9.46 -21.33 2.32
CA SER A 100 -8.25 -21.86 1.65
C SER A 100 -8.01 -21.30 0.23
N ASP A 101 -8.89 -20.41 -0.24
CA ASP A 101 -8.77 -19.74 -1.52
C ASP A 101 -7.43 -19.02 -1.67
N GLN A 102 -6.93 -19.02 -2.91
CA GLN A 102 -5.70 -18.36 -3.34
C GLN A 102 -5.99 -17.01 -4.03
N GLN A 103 -7.25 -16.59 -4.03
CA GLN A 103 -7.69 -15.31 -4.56
C GLN A 103 -8.75 -14.75 -3.62
N GLY A 104 -8.69 -13.46 -3.40
CA GLY A 104 -9.62 -12.75 -2.55
C GLY A 104 -9.67 -11.27 -2.90
N LEU A 105 -10.16 -10.48 -1.95
CA LEU A 105 -10.25 -9.05 -2.11
C LEU A 105 -8.88 -8.38 -1.98
N TRP A 106 -8.71 -7.27 -2.68
CA TRP A 106 -7.55 -6.40 -2.60
C TRP A 106 -7.87 -5.15 -1.78
N THR A 107 -7.01 -4.79 -0.83
CA THR A 107 -7.13 -3.55 -0.03
C THR A 107 -5.79 -2.84 0.09
N ASP A 108 -5.83 -1.56 0.46
CA ASP A 108 -4.63 -0.77 0.76
C ASP A 108 -4.13 -1.12 2.18
N ALA A 109 -2.82 -1.30 2.38
CA ALA A 109 -2.24 -1.65 3.67
C ALA A 109 -2.54 -0.65 4.79
N ARG A 110 -2.94 0.60 4.48
CA ARG A 110 -3.43 1.57 5.48
C ARG A 110 -4.64 1.06 6.27
N PHE A 111 -5.37 0.07 5.73
CA PHE A 111 -6.50 -0.56 6.41
C PHE A 111 -6.10 -1.70 7.33
N ILE A 112 -4.83 -2.07 7.41
CA ILE A 112 -4.36 -3.14 8.29
C ILE A 112 -4.04 -2.56 9.67
N LYS A 113 -4.57 -3.20 10.72
CA LYS A 113 -4.25 -2.85 12.11
C LYS A 113 -2.78 -3.20 12.38
N GLN A 114 -2.01 -2.22 12.86
CA GLN A 114 -0.63 -2.41 13.33
C GLN A 114 -0.60 -3.01 14.74
#